data_AF-A0A9N9KH72-F1
#
_entry.id   AF-A0A9N9KH72-F1
#
_cell.length_a   1.000
_cell.length_b   1.000
_cell.length_c   1.000
_cell.angle_alpha   90.00
_cell.angle_beta   90.00
_cell.angle_gamma   90.00
#
_symmetry.space_group_name_H-M   'P 1'
#
loop_
_entity.id
_entity.type
_entity.pdbx_description
1 polymer ?
#
loop_
_entity_poly.entity_id
_entity_poly.type
_entity_poly.pdbx_seq_one_letter_code
_entity_poly.pdbx_strand_id
1 'polypeptide(L)'
;DNNNWLENNIHEIIKSRREEIKKTPIVQKLKSDMLTMFLTVNTERDVTEKIADDLHDKPMSDDQIIPNFMEAISAGTSSGGNSICFLVYFLENYPKVKQRMIEEIE
;
A
#
# COMPACT_ATOMS: atom_id res chain seq x y z
N ASP A 1 -10.94 -15.58 14.15
CA ASP A 1 -10.54 -15.83 12.75
C ASP A 1 -9.59 -14.77 12.24
N ASN A 2 -8.63 -15.17 11.40
CA ASN A 2 -7.56 -14.29 10.89
C ASN A 2 -8.08 -13.12 10.06
N ASN A 3 -9.23 -13.27 9.37
CA ASN A 3 -9.85 -12.18 8.61
C ASN A 3 -10.30 -11.04 9.52
N ASN A 4 -10.99 -11.37 10.62
CA ASN A 4 -11.40 -10.36 11.61
C ASN A 4 -10.19 -9.67 12.24
N TRP A 5 -9.06 -10.37 12.40
CA TRP A 5 -7.83 -9.77 12.89
C TRP A 5 -7.27 -8.74 11.90
N LEU A 6 -7.16 -9.10 10.61
CA LEU A 6 -6.61 -8.20 9.58
C LEU A 6 -7.49 -6.96 9.41
N GLU A 7 -8.81 -7.15 9.31
CA GLU A 7 -9.78 -6.07 9.18
C GLU A 7 -9.69 -5.10 10.36
N ASN A 8 -9.69 -5.60 11.60
CA ASN A 8 -9.54 -4.77 12.80
C ASN A 8 -8.23 -3.96 12.81
N ASN A 9 -7.11 -4.56 12.40
CA ASN A 9 -5.84 -3.85 12.33
C ASN A 9 -5.86 -2.77 11.24
N ILE A 10 -6.48 -3.03 10.09
CA ILE A 10 -6.65 -2.05 9.03
C ILE A 10 -7.50 -0.87 9.51
N HIS A 11 -8.60 -1.13 10.23
CA HIS A 11 -9.40 -0.07 10.83
C HIS A 11 -8.58 0.82 11.78
N GLU A 12 -7.77 0.23 12.66
CA GLU A 12 -6.93 1.00 13.57
C GLU A 12 -5.84 1.80 12.84
N ILE A 13 -5.23 1.23 11.79
CA ILE A 13 -4.26 1.93 10.93
C ILE A 13 -4.93 3.14 10.24
N ILE A 14 -6.09 2.95 9.62
CA ILE A 14 -6.86 4.01 8.95
C ILE A 14 -7.21 5.12 9.96
N LYS A 15 -7.73 4.74 11.12
CA LYS A 15 -8.10 5.67 12.20
C LYS A 15 -6.90 6.48 12.68
N SER A 16 -5.78 5.82 12.97
CA SER A 16 -4.54 6.47 13.38
C SER A 16 -4.06 7.47 12.32
N ARG A 17 -4.07 7.05 11.04
CA ARG A 17 -3.66 7.90 9.92
C ARG A 17 -4.57 9.12 9.75
N ARG A 18 -5.88 8.96 9.89
CA ARG A 18 -6.85 10.08 9.84
C ARG A 18 -6.56 11.10 10.95
N GLU A 19 -6.25 10.65 12.16
CA GLU A 19 -5.90 11.54 13.27
C GLU A 19 -4.58 12.29 13.04
N GLU A 20 -3.58 11.63 12.46
CA GLU A 20 -2.33 12.28 12.05
C GLU A 20 -2.60 13.39 11.00
N ILE A 21 -3.40 13.10 9.96
CA ILE A 21 -3.76 14.06 8.92
C ILE A 21 -4.49 15.27 9.50
N LYS A 22 -5.47 15.05 10.39
CA LYS A 22 -6.22 16.12 11.06
C LYS A 22 -5.32 17.04 11.89
N LYS A 23 -4.32 16.47 12.58
CA LYS A 23 -3.35 17.22 13.39
C LYS A 23 -2.28 17.92 12.55
N THR A 24 -2.09 17.52 11.31
CA THR A 24 -1.07 18.11 10.43
C THR A 24 -1.54 19.45 9.87
N PRO A 25 -0.82 20.56 10.14
CA PRO A 25 -1.16 21.89 9.62
C PRO A 25 -1.36 21.90 8.10
N ILE A 26 -2.27 22.74 7.60
CA ILE A 26 -2.60 22.81 6.15
C ILE A 26 -1.37 23.18 5.32
N VAL A 27 -0.51 24.07 5.83
CA VAL A 27 0.73 24.49 5.17
C VAL A 27 1.77 23.37 5.07
N GLN A 28 1.63 22.32 5.87
CA GLN A 28 2.54 21.18 5.87
C GLN A 28 2.05 20.12 4.89
N LYS A 29 2.96 19.70 4.00
CA LYS A 29 2.70 18.61 3.06
C LYS A 29 2.50 17.29 3.81
N LEU A 30 1.46 16.55 3.42
CA LEU A 30 1.27 15.17 3.85
C LEU A 30 2.24 14.26 3.09
N LYS A 31 2.59 13.12 3.70
CA LYS A 31 3.37 12.07 3.04
C LYS A 31 2.56 11.47 1.89
N SER A 32 3.19 11.34 0.72
CA SER A 32 2.57 10.73 -0.46
C SER A 32 2.72 9.20 -0.41
N ASP A 33 1.91 8.57 0.44
CA ASP A 33 1.76 7.11 0.49
C ASP A 33 0.34 6.69 0.09
N MET A 34 0.18 5.42 -0.31
CA MET A 34 -1.09 4.90 -0.84
C MET A 34 -2.28 5.14 0.09
N LEU A 35 -2.10 4.94 1.40
CA LEU A 35 -3.18 5.16 2.36
C LEU A 35 -3.55 6.65 2.42
N THR A 36 -2.58 7.56 2.39
CA THR A 36 -2.84 9.00 2.35
C THR A 36 -3.57 9.38 1.07
N MET A 37 -3.16 8.83 -0.07
CA MET A 37 -3.85 9.04 -1.35
C MET A 37 -5.32 8.65 -1.23
N PHE A 38 -5.64 7.46 -0.72
CA PHE A 38 -7.03 7.03 -0.54
C PHE A 38 -7.82 7.89 0.45
N LEU A 39 -7.18 8.35 1.52
CA LEU A 39 -7.84 9.16 2.55
C LEU A 39 -8.08 10.61 2.13
N THR A 40 -7.30 11.15 1.19
CA THR A 40 -7.35 12.56 0.82
C THR A 40 -7.73 12.83 -0.62
N VAL A 41 -7.82 11.82 -1.48
CA VAL A 41 -8.29 11.98 -2.87
C VAL A 41 -9.61 12.74 -2.89
N ASN A 42 -9.70 13.74 -3.78
CA ASN A 42 -10.85 14.61 -3.95
C ASN A 42 -11.24 15.43 -2.70
N THR A 43 -10.32 15.63 -1.77
CA THR A 43 -10.48 16.56 -0.63
C THR A 43 -9.57 17.78 -0.80
N GLU A 44 -9.72 18.79 0.07
CA GLU A 44 -8.78 19.93 0.11
C GLU A 44 -7.33 19.53 0.45
N ARG A 45 -7.12 18.33 0.99
CA ARG A 45 -5.81 17.79 1.37
C ARG A 45 -5.30 16.74 0.37
N ASP A 46 -5.87 16.70 -0.84
CA ASP A 46 -5.52 15.73 -1.87
C ASP A 46 -4.03 15.80 -2.26
N VAL A 47 -3.34 14.67 -2.15
CA VAL A 47 -1.92 14.51 -2.50
C VAL A 47 -1.71 13.96 -3.91
N THR A 48 -2.79 13.61 -4.61
CA THR A 48 -2.78 12.97 -5.94
C THR A 48 -2.80 13.97 -7.09
N GLU A 49 -2.78 15.27 -6.81
CA GLU A 49 -2.87 16.34 -7.82
C GLU A 49 -4.20 16.34 -8.62
N LYS A 50 -5.31 15.95 -7.96
CA LYS A 50 -6.65 15.86 -8.56
C LYS A 50 -6.69 14.93 -9.77
N ILE A 51 -6.44 13.64 -9.53
CA ILE A 51 -6.67 12.58 -10.53
C ILE A 51 -8.18 12.47 -10.91
N ALA A 52 -9.07 13.16 -10.18
CA ALA A 52 -10.50 13.25 -10.45
C ALA A 52 -10.80 13.58 -11.93
N ASP A 53 -11.53 12.67 -12.58
CA ASP A 53 -12.28 12.97 -13.79
C ASP A 53 -13.62 13.63 -13.43
N ASP A 54 -14.37 14.09 -14.44
CA ASP A 54 -15.69 14.73 -14.24
C ASP A 54 -16.73 13.78 -13.60
N LEU A 55 -16.41 12.49 -13.43
CA LEU A 55 -17.31 11.45 -12.93
C LEU A 55 -17.02 11.05 -11.47
N HIS A 56 -15.80 11.31 -10.98
CA HIS A 56 -15.33 10.90 -9.65
C HIS A 56 -14.74 12.08 -8.90
N ASP A 57 -15.58 13.05 -8.56
CA ASP A 57 -15.24 14.27 -7.82
C ASP A 57 -15.43 14.13 -6.30
N LYS A 58 -15.97 13.00 -5.82
CA LYS A 58 -16.24 12.75 -4.41
C LYS A 58 -15.05 12.09 -3.71
N PRO A 59 -14.79 12.44 -2.44
CA PRO A 59 -13.87 11.68 -1.60
C PRO A 59 -14.27 10.21 -1.50
N MET A 60 -13.28 9.32 -1.39
CA MET A 60 -13.55 7.90 -1.15
C MET A 60 -14.19 7.69 0.23
N SER A 61 -15.21 6.84 0.28
CA SER A 61 -15.85 6.40 1.53
C SER A 61 -15.05 5.31 2.24
N ASP A 62 -15.26 5.12 3.55
CA ASP A 62 -14.58 4.06 4.31
C ASP A 62 -14.86 2.66 3.72
N ASP A 63 -16.10 2.41 3.26
CA ASP A 63 -16.52 1.16 2.60
C ASP A 63 -15.78 0.90 1.28
N GLN A 64 -15.17 1.93 0.68
CA GLN A 64 -14.29 1.80 -0.47
C GLN A 64 -12.82 1.70 -0.03
N ILE A 65 -12.39 2.52 0.93
CA ILE A 65 -10.97 2.61 1.34
C ILE A 65 -10.51 1.30 1.98
N ILE A 66 -11.29 0.74 2.91
CA ILE A 66 -10.92 -0.47 3.66
C ILE A 66 -10.64 -1.66 2.73
N PRO A 67 -11.59 -2.10 1.87
CA PRO A 67 -11.35 -3.25 1.01
C PRO A 67 -10.25 -3.00 -0.02
N ASN A 68 -10.15 -1.81 -0.61
CA ASN A 68 -9.08 -1.50 -1.59
C ASN A 68 -7.68 -1.52 -0.93
N PHE A 69 -7.56 -0.95 0.28
CA PHE A 69 -6.29 -0.96 1.01
C PHE A 69 -5.91 -2.38 1.47
N MET A 70 -6.90 -3.15 1.94
CA MET A 70 -6.72 -4.55 2.32
C MET A 70 -6.29 -5.41 1.13
N GLU A 71 -6.92 -5.23 -0.03
CA GLU A 71 -6.58 -5.94 -1.26
C GLU A 71 -5.14 -5.65 -1.68
N ALA A 72 -4.75 -4.37 -1.75
CA ALA A 72 -3.41 -3.96 -2.16
C ALA A 72 -2.31 -4.59 -1.29
N ILE A 73 -2.48 -4.56 0.04
CA ILE A 73 -1.52 -5.18 0.97
C ILE A 73 -1.51 -6.70 0.79
N SER A 74 -2.70 -7.33 0.77
CA SER A 74 -2.81 -8.80 0.71
C SER A 74 -2.21 -9.36 -0.58
N ALA A 75 -2.49 -8.72 -1.72
CA ALA A 75 -1.95 -9.11 -3.01
C ALA A 75 -0.42 -8.93 -3.05
N GLY A 76 0.09 -7.78 -2.61
CA GLY A 76 1.52 -7.51 -2.59
C GLY A 76 2.31 -8.46 -1.69
N THR A 77 1.80 -8.75 -0.49
CA THR A 77 2.46 -9.65 0.46
C THR A 77 2.44 -11.10 -0.02
N SER A 78 1.29 -11.62 -0.44
CA SER A 78 1.17 -13.04 -0.84
C SER A 78 1.95 -13.34 -2.12
N SER A 79 1.75 -12.56 -3.18
CA SER A 79 2.41 -12.78 -4.46
C SER A 79 3.91 -12.50 -4.40
N GLY A 80 4.31 -11.39 -3.78
CA GLY A 80 5.72 -11.01 -3.62
C GLY A 80 6.49 -11.99 -2.74
N GLY A 81 5.92 -12.35 -1.59
CA GLY A 81 6.51 -13.33 -0.67
C GLY A 81 6.72 -14.69 -1.34
N ASN A 82 5.69 -15.22 -2.01
CA ASN A 82 5.80 -16.48 -2.73
C ASN A 82 6.84 -16.43 -3.84
N SER A 83 6.88 -15.34 -4.62
CA SER A 83 7.86 -15.17 -5.70
C SER A 83 9.29 -15.18 -5.17
N ILE A 84 9.56 -14.50 -4.05
CA ILE A 84 10.88 -14.52 -3.41
C ILE A 84 11.24 -15.93 -2.94
N CYS A 85 10.31 -16.66 -2.33
CA CYS A 85 10.54 -18.06 -1.93
C CYS A 85 10.95 -18.93 -3.13
N PHE A 86 10.25 -18.82 -4.27
CA PHE A 86 10.62 -19.54 -5.48
C PHE A 86 11.98 -19.10 -6.03
N LEU A 87 12.26 -17.80 -6.05
CA LEU A 87 13.56 -17.29 -6.50
C LEU A 87 14.71 -17.88 -5.67
N VAL A 88 14.61 -17.84 -4.35
CA VAL A 88 15.63 -18.42 -3.45
C VAL A 88 15.75 -19.93 -3.70
N TYR A 89 14.62 -20.63 -3.79
CA TYR A 89 14.61 -22.07 -4.09
C TYR A 89 15.36 -22.39 -5.40
N PHE A 90 15.09 -21.66 -6.48
CA PHE A 90 15.76 -21.88 -7.75
C PHE A 90 17.25 -21.50 -7.70
N LEU A 91 17.62 -20.41 -7.05
CA LEU A 91 19.05 -20.04 -6.94
C LEU A 91 19.85 -21.12 -6.20
N GLU A 92 19.32 -21.71 -5.13
CA GLU A 92 20.01 -22.79 -4.41
C GLU A 92 20.11 -24.10 -5.22
N ASN A 93 19.11 -24.40 -6.06
CA ASN A 93 19.10 -25.62 -6.87
C ASN A 93 19.83 -25.50 -8.21
N TYR A 94 20.23 -24.29 -8.62
CA TYR A 94 20.94 -24.04 -9.89
C TYR A 94 22.21 -23.19 -9.66
N PRO A 95 23.32 -23.80 -9.16
CA PRO A 95 24.52 -23.07 -8.74
C PRO A 95 25.16 -22.18 -9.81
N LYS A 96 25.11 -22.58 -11.09
CA LYS A 96 25.62 -21.76 -12.20
C LYS A 96 24.84 -20.47 -12.39
N VAL A 97 23.52 -20.49 -12.19
CA VAL A 97 22.66 -19.30 -12.28
C VAL A 97 22.91 -18.40 -11.08
N LYS A 98 23.01 -18.98 -9.89
CA LYS A 98 23.37 -18.24 -8.66
C LYS A 98 24.73 -17.54 -8.78
N GLN A 99 25.75 -18.23 -9.28
CA GLN A 99 27.08 -17.65 -9.48
C GLN A 99 27.03 -16.45 -10.43
N ARG A 100 26.36 -16.60 -11.58
CA ARG A 100 26.18 -15.49 -12.53
C ARG A 100 25.45 -14.30 -11.92
N MET A 101 24.41 -14.54 -11.12
CA MET A 101 23.68 -13.46 -10.43
C MET A 101 24.60 -12.69 -9.47
N ILE A 102 25.47 -13.38 -8.72
CA ILE A 102 26.44 -12.73 -7.81
C ILE A 102 27.44 -11.91 -8.62
N GLU A 103 27.99 -12.46 -9.71
CA GLU A 103 28.92 -11.77 -10.62
C GLU A 103 28.29 -10.54 -11.29
N GLU A 104 26.98 -10.50 -11.50
CA GLU A 104 26.27 -9.33 -12.06
C GLU A 104 26.02 -8.23 -11.02
N ILE A 105 26.01 -8.55 -9.73
CA ILE A 105 25.81 -7.59 -8.63
C ILE A 105 27.14 -6.97 -8.16
N GLU A 106 28.23 -7.73 -8.25
CA GLU A 106 29.61 -7.28 -7.95
C GLU A 106 30.20 -6.38 -9.04
#